data_AF-A0A7S2RYN5-F1
#
_entry.id   AF-A0A7S2RYN5-F1
#
_cell.length_a   1.000
_cell.length_b   1.000
_cell.length_c   1.000
_cell.angle_alpha   90.00
_cell.angle_beta   90.00
_cell.angle_gamma   90.00
#
_symmetry.space_group_name_H-M   'P 1'
#
loop_
_entity.id
_entity.type
_entity.pdbx_description
1 polymer ?
#
loop_
_entity_poly.entity_id
_entity_poly.type
_entity_poly.pdbx_seq_one_letter_code
_entity_poly.pdbx_strand_id
1 'polypeptide(L)'
;VGANAGGIPDLIKDGVDGYLVEPGNTDAYVNRLEKLRDDKLRTDMGKAARKEAERWSWEAATSILRNVNYERAMINFHLRAFGGFGKPGSQSMWRLLKWRLRKIMYRLRLPGFKTKPQEQL
;
A
#
# COMPACT_ATOMS: atom_id res chain seq x y z
N VAL A 1 -21.87 -18.46 13.41
CA VAL A 1 -22.97 -17.87 12.62
C VAL A 1 -22.73 -16.36 12.59
N GLY A 2 -22.66 -15.76 11.41
CA GLY A 2 -22.40 -14.34 11.21
C GLY A 2 -23.48 -13.69 10.34
N ALA A 3 -23.56 -12.37 10.37
CA ALA A 3 -24.43 -11.62 9.46
C ALA A 3 -23.85 -11.61 8.05
N ASN A 4 -24.69 -11.74 7.03
CA ASN A 4 -24.31 -11.53 5.63
C ASN A 4 -24.21 -10.02 5.33
N ALA A 5 -23.29 -9.34 6.01
CA ALA A 5 -23.12 -7.90 5.92
C ALA A 5 -21.70 -7.46 6.26
N GLY A 6 -21.29 -6.31 5.73
CA GLY A 6 -19.95 -5.75 5.94
C GLY A 6 -18.87 -6.70 5.43
N GLY A 7 -17.77 -6.81 6.18
CA GLY A 7 -16.66 -7.72 5.85
C GLY A 7 -16.83 -9.15 6.37
N ILE A 8 -17.95 -9.51 7.00
CA ILE A 8 -18.16 -10.88 7.52
C ILE A 8 -18.22 -11.92 6.39
N PRO A 9 -18.86 -11.66 5.22
CA PRO A 9 -18.85 -12.60 4.11
C PRO A 9 -17.45 -12.89 3.54
N ASP A 10 -16.50 -11.98 3.72
CA ASP A 10 -15.10 -12.18 3.32
C ASP A 10 -14.35 -13.14 4.27
N LEU A 11 -14.87 -13.31 5.50
CA LEU A 11 -14.26 -14.13 6.55
C LEU A 11 -14.88 -15.53 6.69
N ILE A 12 -16.11 -15.73 6.19
CA ILE A 12 -16.88 -16.97 6.35
C ILE A 12 -17.28 -17.51 4.98
N LYS A 13 -16.91 -18.76 4.71
CA LYS A 13 -17.49 -19.55 3.64
C LYS A 13 -18.72 -20.29 4.14
N ASP A 14 -19.90 -19.80 3.74
CA ASP A 14 -21.19 -20.33 4.19
C ASP A 14 -21.32 -21.85 4.02
N GLY A 15 -21.75 -22.51 5.11
CA GLY A 15 -21.90 -23.95 5.21
C GLY A 15 -20.60 -24.75 5.37
N VAL A 16 -19.42 -24.12 5.28
CA VAL A 16 -18.13 -24.80 5.35
C VAL A 16 -17.42 -24.52 6.66
N ASP A 17 -17.10 -23.26 6.93
CA ASP A 17 -16.42 -22.81 8.15
C ASP A 17 -17.30 -21.92 9.04
N GLY A 18 -18.54 -21.70 8.62
CA GLY A 18 -19.55 -20.97 9.37
C GLY A 18 -20.88 -20.94 8.64
N TYR A 19 -21.79 -20.13 9.16
CA TYR A 19 -23.05 -19.82 8.46
C TYR A 19 -23.20 -18.31 8.33
N LEU A 20 -23.67 -17.87 7.19
CA LEU A 20 -24.09 -16.50 6.91
C LEU A 20 -25.63 -16.41 6.95
N VAL A 21 -26.13 -15.33 7.54
CA VAL A 21 -27.56 -15.06 7.68
C VAL A 21 -27.86 -13.60 7.38
N GLU A 22 -28.93 -13.33 6.64
CA GLU A 22 -29.36 -11.95 6.35
C GLU A 22 -29.68 -11.17 7.64
N PRO A 23 -29.22 -9.92 7.77
CA PRO A 23 -29.57 -9.07 8.91
C PRO A 23 -31.08 -8.96 9.11
N GLY A 24 -31.53 -9.01 10.38
CA GLY A 24 -32.95 -8.93 10.73
C GLY A 24 -33.75 -10.22 10.53
N ASN A 25 -33.16 -11.27 9.94
CA ASN A 25 -33.83 -12.56 9.79
C ASN A 25 -33.58 -13.47 11.01
N THR A 26 -34.28 -13.20 12.10
CA THR A 26 -34.17 -13.94 13.37
C THR A 26 -34.41 -15.44 13.19
N ASP A 27 -35.42 -15.83 12.41
CA ASP A 27 -35.76 -17.25 12.20
C ASP A 27 -34.63 -18.01 11.51
N ALA A 28 -33.95 -17.38 10.55
CA ALA A 28 -32.78 -17.97 9.92
C ALA A 28 -31.62 -18.14 10.91
N TYR A 29 -31.38 -17.20 11.82
CA TYR A 29 -30.38 -17.36 12.89
C TYR A 29 -30.70 -18.57 13.76
N VAL A 30 -31.95 -18.68 14.22
CA VAL A 30 -32.41 -19.83 15.03
C VAL A 30 -32.21 -21.14 14.27
N ASN A 31 -32.58 -21.20 13.00
CA ASN A 31 -32.37 -22.40 12.17
C ASN A 31 -30.89 -22.81 12.09
N ARG A 32 -29.98 -21.85 11.89
CA ARG A 32 -28.53 -22.14 11.83
C ARG A 32 -28.00 -22.60 13.18
N LEU A 33 -28.46 -22.02 14.28
CA LEU A 33 -28.06 -22.43 15.64
C LEU A 33 -28.59 -23.82 16.00
N GLU A 34 -29.82 -24.14 15.65
CA GLU A 34 -30.39 -25.50 15.83
C GLU A 34 -29.57 -26.54 15.08
N LYS A 35 -29.17 -26.29 13.83
CA LYS A 35 -28.27 -27.18 13.08
C LYS A 35 -26.95 -27.42 13.81
N LEU A 36 -26.38 -26.39 14.43
CA LEU A 36 -25.11 -26.49 15.18
C LEU A 36 -25.23 -27.24 16.51
N ARG A 37 -26.43 -27.70 16.90
CA ARG A 37 -26.58 -28.64 18.01
C ARG A 37 -26.05 -30.03 17.67
N ASP A 38 -25.93 -30.37 16.38
CA ASP A 38 -25.20 -31.56 15.93
C ASP A 38 -23.70 -31.40 16.24
N ASP A 39 -23.21 -32.22 17.16
CA ASP A 39 -21.81 -32.18 17.62
C ASP A 39 -20.80 -32.48 16.53
N LYS A 40 -21.12 -33.39 15.60
CA LYS A 40 -20.22 -33.74 14.50
C LYS A 40 -20.12 -32.58 13.53
N LEU A 41 -21.25 -32.04 13.09
CA LEU A 41 -21.30 -30.88 12.20
C LEU A 41 -20.55 -29.69 12.82
N ARG A 42 -20.83 -29.38 14.08
CA ARG A 42 -20.19 -28.27 14.80
C ARG A 42 -18.68 -28.47 14.90
N THR A 43 -18.22 -29.68 15.19
CA THR A 43 -16.79 -30.01 15.28
C THR A 43 -16.09 -29.89 13.93
N ASP A 44 -16.69 -30.42 12.87
CA ASP A 44 -16.09 -30.39 11.53
C ASP A 44 -16.02 -28.96 10.99
N MET A 45 -17.09 -28.18 11.16
CA MET A 45 -17.13 -26.76 10.82
C MET A 45 -16.09 -25.95 11.63
N GLY A 46 -15.95 -26.22 12.93
CA GLY A 46 -14.94 -25.57 13.77
C GLY A 46 -13.50 -25.85 13.33
N LYS A 47 -13.20 -27.07 12.88
CA LYS A 47 -11.88 -27.40 12.31
C LYS A 47 -11.62 -26.66 11.00
N ALA A 48 -12.63 -26.55 10.13
CA ALA A 48 -12.53 -25.79 8.90
C ALA A 48 -12.27 -24.29 9.19
N ALA A 49 -13.04 -23.71 10.12
CA ALA A 49 -12.85 -22.34 10.58
C ALA A 49 -11.47 -22.08 11.15
N ARG A 50 -10.94 -23.01 11.96
CA ARG A 50 -9.60 -22.89 12.52
C ARG A 50 -8.54 -22.88 11.42
N LYS A 51 -8.64 -23.81 10.47
CA LYS A 51 -7.71 -23.90 9.33
C LYS A 51 -7.72 -22.64 8.47
N GLU A 52 -8.89 -22.04 8.27
CA GLU A 52 -9.00 -20.78 7.53
C GLU A 52 -8.38 -19.61 8.30
N ALA A 53 -8.71 -19.45 9.58
CA ALA A 53 -8.15 -18.40 10.43
C ALA A 53 -6.61 -18.45 10.52
N GLU A 54 -6.03 -19.65 10.54
CA GLU A 54 -4.57 -19.85 10.59
C GLU A 54 -3.84 -19.37 9.32
N ARG A 55 -4.55 -19.15 8.20
CA ARG A 55 -3.96 -18.54 6.99
C ARG A 55 -3.71 -17.04 7.15
N TRP A 56 -4.44 -16.39 8.05
CA TRP A 56 -4.50 -14.93 8.17
C TRP A 56 -3.73 -14.43 9.38
N SER A 57 -2.44 -14.78 9.49
CA SER A 57 -1.60 -14.29 10.58
C SER A 57 -1.43 -12.76 10.51
N TRP A 58 -1.19 -12.13 11.66
CA TRP A 58 -0.84 -10.69 11.71
C TRP A 58 0.35 -10.35 10.81
N GLU A 59 1.31 -11.27 10.73
CA GLU A 59 2.45 -11.13 9.84
C GLU A 59 2.02 -11.16 8.36
N ALA A 60 1.16 -12.10 7.96
CA ALA A 60 0.66 -12.19 6.60
C ALA A 60 -0.17 -10.95 6.22
N ALA A 61 -1.07 -10.50 7.10
CA ALA A 61 -1.92 -9.34 6.91
C ALA A 61 -1.12 -8.03 6.74
N THR A 62 0.03 -7.91 7.41
CA THR A 62 0.88 -6.71 7.35
C THR A 62 2.04 -6.82 6.38
N SER A 63 2.23 -7.97 5.72
CA SER A 63 3.38 -8.23 4.84
C SER A 63 3.49 -7.20 3.70
N ILE A 64 2.39 -6.84 3.04
CA ILE A 64 2.37 -5.83 1.97
C ILE A 64 2.67 -4.44 2.54
N LEU A 65 2.09 -4.10 3.69
CA LEU A 65 2.34 -2.82 4.35
C LEU A 65 3.84 -2.68 4.67
N ARG A 66 4.42 -3.71 5.28
CA ARG A 66 5.82 -3.76 5.70
C ARG A 66 6.79 -3.79 4.52
N ASN A 67 6.61 -4.72 3.60
CA ASN A 67 7.60 -5.05 2.58
C ASN A 67 7.44 -4.22 1.29
N VAL A 68 6.30 -3.55 1.09
CA VAL A 68 6.03 -2.81 -0.15
C VAL A 68 5.68 -1.35 0.14
N ASN A 69 4.72 -1.11 1.03
CA ASN A 69 4.19 0.25 1.22
C ASN A 69 5.18 1.16 1.95
N TYR A 70 5.89 0.68 2.97
CA TYR A 70 6.89 1.51 3.67
C TYR A 70 8.07 1.89 2.78
N GLU A 71 8.61 0.94 2.01
CA GLU A 71 9.69 1.24 1.07
C GLU A 71 9.25 2.31 0.05
N ARG A 72 8.07 2.13 -0.55
CA ARG A 72 7.48 3.12 -1.46
C ARG A 72 7.25 4.47 -0.80
N ALA A 73 6.76 4.50 0.44
CA ALA A 73 6.52 5.72 1.18
C ALA A 73 7.82 6.48 1.46
N MET A 74 8.88 5.79 1.88
CA MET A 74 10.19 6.39 2.10
C MET A 74 10.76 6.97 0.79
N ILE A 75 10.71 6.23 -0.31
CA ILE A 75 11.13 6.72 -1.63
C ILE A 75 10.33 7.96 -2.01
N ASN A 76 9.00 7.91 -1.93
CA ASN A 76 8.14 9.03 -2.28
C ASN A 76 8.40 10.27 -1.41
N PHE A 77 8.66 10.09 -0.12
CA PHE A 77 9.03 11.17 0.78
C PHE A 77 10.33 11.83 0.33
N HIS A 78 11.40 11.06 0.10
CA HIS A 78 12.68 11.59 -0.36
C HIS A 78 12.56 12.30 -1.70
N LEU A 79 11.77 11.75 -2.63
CA LEU A 79 11.50 12.38 -3.93
C LEU A 79 10.83 13.76 -3.80
N ARG A 80 9.91 13.91 -2.85
CA ARG A 80 9.17 15.16 -2.61
C ARG A 80 9.99 16.16 -1.79
N ALA A 81 10.60 15.71 -0.68
CA ALA A 81 11.34 16.56 0.25
C ALA A 81 12.53 17.27 -0.41
N PHE A 82 13.14 16.64 -1.41
CA PHE A 82 14.25 17.24 -2.16
C PHE A 82 13.83 17.77 -3.54
N GLY A 83 12.54 17.95 -3.83
CA GLY A 83 12.07 18.56 -5.09
C GLY A 83 12.56 17.84 -6.36
N GLY A 84 12.79 16.52 -6.30
CA GLY A 84 13.39 15.74 -7.38
C GLY A 84 14.91 15.86 -7.51
N PHE A 85 15.62 16.49 -6.56
CA PHE A 85 17.07 16.32 -6.40
C PHE A 85 17.35 14.90 -5.92
N GLY A 86 18.04 14.10 -6.74
CA GLY A 86 18.40 12.71 -6.42
C GLY A 86 17.90 11.66 -7.41
N LYS A 87 17.04 12.00 -8.38
CA LYS A 87 16.76 11.09 -9.51
C LYS A 87 17.95 11.08 -10.49
N PRO A 88 18.41 9.92 -10.97
CA PRO A 88 19.22 9.85 -12.19
C PRO A 88 18.44 10.53 -13.32
N GLY A 89 18.95 11.63 -13.88
CA GLY A 89 18.32 12.34 -14.99
C GLY A 89 17.35 13.49 -14.64
N SER A 90 17.29 13.96 -13.40
CA SER A 90 16.49 15.15 -13.04
C SER A 90 17.04 16.45 -13.66
N GLN A 91 16.18 17.23 -14.35
CA GLN A 91 16.57 18.49 -15.00
C GLN A 91 17.12 19.52 -14.01
N SER A 92 16.64 19.53 -12.77
CA SER A 92 17.07 20.45 -11.72
C SER A 92 18.55 20.23 -11.36
N MET A 93 19.00 18.97 -11.33
CA MET A 93 20.40 18.62 -11.09
C MET A 93 21.30 19.08 -12.24
N TRP A 94 20.88 18.88 -13.49
CA TRP A 94 21.60 19.34 -14.68
C TRP A 94 21.69 20.86 -14.77
N ARG A 95 20.63 21.59 -14.38
CA ARG A 95 20.65 23.06 -14.31
C ARG A 95 21.68 23.54 -13.30
N LEU A 96 21.72 22.92 -12.12
CA LEU A 96 22.67 23.30 -11.06
C LEU A 96 24.12 22.98 -11.46
N LEU A 97 24.34 21.81 -12.06
CA LEU A 97 25.66 21.38 -12.55
C LEU A 97 26.15 22.30 -13.68
N LYS A 98 25.29 22.59 -14.67
CA LYS A 98 25.59 23.55 -15.76
C LYS A 98 25.91 24.94 -15.22
N TRP A 99 25.17 25.42 -14.21
CA TRP A 99 25.43 26.71 -13.59
C TRP A 99 26.77 26.73 -12.84
N ARG A 100 27.09 25.68 -12.07
CA ARG A 100 28.39 25.53 -11.38
C ARG A 100 29.56 25.48 -12.38
N LEU A 101 29.43 24.72 -13.46
CA LEU A 101 30.43 24.66 -14.54
C LEU A 101 30.61 26.03 -15.23
N ARG A 102 29.52 26.73 -15.59
CA ARG A 102 29.60 28.09 -16.14
C ARG A 102 30.34 29.04 -15.20
N LYS A 103 30.06 28.97 -13.89
CA LYS A 103 30.69 29.85 -12.89
C LYS A 103 32.19 29.58 -12.73
N ILE A 104 32.60 28.31 -12.78
CA ILE A 104 34.02 27.90 -12.77
C ILE A 104 34.72 28.35 -14.05
N MET A 105 34.10 28.16 -15.23
CA MET A 105 34.62 28.61 -16.52
C MET A 105 34.76 30.14 -16.60
N TYR A 106 33.82 30.88 -16.02
CA TYR A 106 33.90 32.34 -15.90
C TYR A 106 35.04 32.79 -14.98
N ARG A 107 35.27 32.08 -13.87
CA ARG A 107 36.37 32.34 -12.93
C ARG A 107 37.74 31.99 -13.50
N LEU A 108 37.82 30.98 -14.36
CA LEU A 108 39.06 30.54 -15.01
C LEU A 108 39.44 31.37 -16.25
N ARG A 109 38.65 32.41 -16.60
CA ARG A 109 38.93 33.39 -17.66
C ARG A 109 39.47 32.74 -18.94
N LEU A 110 38.80 31.68 -19.40
CA LEU A 110 39.13 31.02 -20.66
C LEU A 110 38.74 31.93 -21.84
N PRO A 111 39.67 32.26 -22.75
CA PRO A 111 39.42 33.18 -23.84
C PRO A 111 38.60 32.47 -24.93
N GLY A 112 37.36 32.90 -25.17
CA GLY A 112 36.56 32.38 -26.28
C GLY A 112 35.06 32.71 -26.27
N PHE A 113 34.44 32.96 -25.12
CA PHE A 113 33.03 33.34 -25.07
C PHE A 113 32.86 34.87 -25.03
N LYS A 114 32.73 35.49 -26.22
CA LYS A 114 32.36 36.91 -26.37
C LYS A 114 30.89 37.10 -25.99
N THR A 115 30.62 37.91 -24.97
CA THR A 115 29.29 38.45 -24.67
C THR A 115 28.98 39.59 -25.65
N LYS A 116 27.80 39.58 -26.30
CA LYS A 116 27.31 40.76 -27.04
C LYS A 116 27.17 41.95 -26.06
N PRO A 117 27.43 43.20 -26.49
CA PRO A 117 27.27 44.37 -25.62
C PRO A 117 25.79 44.62 -25.34
N GLN A 118 25.47 45.02 -24.12
CA GLN A 118 24.18 45.62 -23.76
C GLN A 118 24.13 47.02 -24.39
N GLU A 119 23.19 47.25 -25.31
CA GLU A 119 22.80 48.60 -25.71
C GLU A 119 22.18 49.32 -24.50
N GLN A 120 22.68 50.51 -24.23
CA GLN A 120 22.18 51.44 -23.21
C GLN A 120 21.33 52.51 -23.91
N LEU A 121 20.23 52.86 -23.24
CA LEU A 121 19.16 53.84 -23.53
C LEU A 121 17.94 53.30 -24.29
#